data_AF-A0AB36HRY2-F1
#
_entry.id   AF-A0AB36HRY2-F1
#
_cell.length_a   1.000
_cell.length_b   1.000
_cell.length_c   1.000
_cell.angle_alpha   90.00
_cell.angle_beta   90.00
_cell.angle_gamma   90.00
#
_symmetry.space_group_name_H-M   'P 1'
#
loop_
_entity.id
_entity.type
_entity.pdbx_description
1 polymer ?
#
loop_
_entity_poly.entity_id
_entity_poly.type
_entity_poly.pdbx_seq_one_letter_code
_entity_poly.pdbx_strand_id
1 'polypeptide(L)'
;MDLQIDTLARTIYGEAKANDVADAQAIACVVMNRVGYRNWPSTPAAVCKQAWQFSCWNQNDPNLSRIMSASGAWFDKCCAIAKLAVEGRLEDQTSTATHYLTRAVRSKTFWAKGKVPCFETAGHLFFNDIDTPAPISAKDALDQQRPLSQSRTIKGASVAGVMAVVGPVAADVSSTLEQYAYLSDVIKWGCVVLGAIGAGWAIYARLNDRAKGLV
;
A
#
# COMPACT_ATOMS: atom_id res chain seq x y z
N MET A 1 -8.42 -7.95 24.13
CA MET A 1 -8.26 -7.86 22.66
C MET A 1 -6.91 -8.42 22.31
N ASP A 2 -6.78 -9.19 21.22
CA ASP A 2 -5.49 -9.71 20.75
C ASP A 2 -4.50 -8.56 20.45
N LEU A 3 -3.20 -8.79 20.68
CA LEU A 3 -2.16 -7.76 20.53
C LEU A 3 -2.06 -7.23 19.09
N GLN A 4 -2.21 -8.11 18.09
CA GLN A 4 -2.16 -7.74 16.68
C GLN A 4 -3.33 -6.83 16.34
N ILE A 5 -4.53 -7.19 16.82
CA ILE A 5 -5.77 -6.45 16.59
C ILE A 5 -5.73 -5.09 17.29
N ASP A 6 -5.35 -5.02 18.56
CA ASP A 6 -5.29 -3.74 19.31
C ASP A 6 -4.26 -2.78 18.70
N THR A 7 -3.06 -3.30 18.36
CA THR A 7 -2.01 -2.47 17.74
C THR A 7 -2.46 -1.97 16.36
N LEU A 8 -3.05 -2.82 15.52
CA LEU A 8 -3.55 -2.40 14.21
C LEU A 8 -4.70 -1.39 14.36
N ALA A 9 -5.64 -1.60 15.28
CA ALA A 9 -6.75 -0.68 15.52
C ALA A 9 -6.28 0.72 15.92
N ARG A 10 -5.30 0.81 16.82
CA ARG A 10 -4.69 2.10 17.24
C ARG A 10 -3.93 2.78 16.10
N THR A 11 -3.26 1.99 15.26
CA THR A 11 -2.58 2.49 14.06
C THR A 11 -3.59 3.12 13.11
N ILE A 12 -4.67 2.40 12.80
CA ILE A 12 -5.76 2.91 11.95
C ILE A 12 -6.37 4.18 12.56
N TYR A 13 -6.66 4.19 13.86
CA TYR A 13 -7.19 5.35 14.56
C TYR A 13 -6.25 6.57 14.53
N GLY A 14 -4.94 6.31 14.52
CA GLY A 14 -3.89 7.32 14.43
C GLY A 14 -3.77 7.93 13.03
N GLU A 15 -3.80 7.08 12.02
CA GLU A 15 -3.38 7.38 10.65
C GLU A 15 -4.53 7.72 9.72
N ALA A 16 -5.65 6.99 9.82
CA ALA A 16 -6.79 7.19 8.95
C ALA A 16 -7.46 8.53 9.25
N LYS A 17 -8.03 9.13 8.21
CA LYS A 17 -8.91 10.28 8.38
C LYS A 17 -10.07 9.89 9.30
N ALA A 18 -10.34 10.70 10.33
CA ALA A 18 -11.35 10.39 11.33
C ALA A 18 -12.72 10.12 10.68
N ASN A 19 -13.36 9.01 11.06
CA ASN A 19 -14.63 8.51 10.54
C ASN A 19 -14.65 8.11 9.06
N ASP A 20 -13.51 8.08 8.38
CA ASP A 20 -13.38 7.59 7.00
C ASP A 20 -13.11 6.08 7.00
N VAL A 21 -14.16 5.29 6.82
CA VAL A 21 -14.10 3.82 6.86
C VAL A 21 -13.27 3.27 5.70
N ALA A 22 -13.37 3.85 4.49
CA ALA A 22 -12.64 3.38 3.33
C ALA A 22 -11.14 3.61 3.50
N ASP A 23 -10.75 4.76 4.04
CA ASP A 23 -9.36 5.08 4.37
C ASP A 23 -8.79 4.14 5.44
N ALA A 24 -9.58 3.86 6.48
CA ALA A 24 -9.22 2.91 7.53
C ALA A 24 -9.04 1.48 7.01
N GLN A 25 -9.93 1.00 6.14
CA GLN A 25 -9.82 -0.31 5.50
C GLN A 25 -8.58 -0.38 4.60
N ALA A 26 -8.33 0.64 3.79
CA ALA A 26 -7.18 0.68 2.90
C ALA A 26 -5.84 0.67 3.66
N ILE A 27 -5.74 1.40 4.78
CA ILE A 27 -4.55 1.35 5.65
C ILE A 27 -4.39 -0.02 6.31
N ALA A 28 -5.49 -0.65 6.73
CA ALA A 28 -5.45 -2.01 7.27
C ALA A 28 -4.93 -3.01 6.22
N CYS A 29 -5.39 -2.90 4.97
CA CYS A 29 -4.90 -3.70 3.86
C CYS A 29 -3.41 -3.47 3.60
N VAL A 30 -2.91 -2.23 3.64
CA VAL A 30 -1.47 -1.94 3.53
C VAL A 30 -0.66 -2.69 4.59
N VAL A 31 -1.12 -2.71 5.84
CA VAL A 31 -0.44 -3.47 6.92
C VAL A 31 -0.42 -4.96 6.59
N MET A 32 -1.54 -5.53 6.18
CA MET A 32 -1.62 -6.96 5.85
C MET A 32 -0.81 -7.33 4.60
N ASN A 33 -0.77 -6.45 3.61
CA ASN A 33 0.05 -6.61 2.42
C ASN A 33 1.53 -6.63 2.80
N ARG A 34 1.98 -5.70 3.66
CA ARG A 34 3.35 -5.69 4.20
C ARG A 34 3.66 -7.01 4.92
N VAL A 35 2.78 -7.52 5.77
CA VAL A 35 2.95 -8.83 6.44
C VAL A 35 3.20 -9.97 5.42
N GLY A 36 2.55 -9.92 4.26
CA GLY A 36 2.70 -10.90 3.18
C GLY A 36 4.03 -10.81 2.40
N TYR A 37 4.83 -9.75 2.59
CA TYR A 37 6.07 -9.53 1.86
C TYR A 37 7.32 -9.72 2.74
N ARG A 38 8.33 -10.42 2.20
CA ARG A 38 9.58 -10.76 2.92
C ARG A 38 10.41 -9.57 3.39
N ASN A 39 10.28 -8.42 2.74
CA ASN A 39 11.03 -7.20 3.07
C ASN A 39 10.39 -6.41 4.21
N TRP A 40 9.35 -6.94 4.85
CA TRP A 40 8.64 -6.35 5.97
C TRP A 40 8.53 -7.34 7.14
N PRO A 41 8.24 -6.86 8.35
CA PRO A 41 7.93 -7.73 9.48
C PRO A 41 6.75 -8.67 9.21
N SER A 42 6.81 -9.89 9.73
CA SER A 42 5.82 -10.95 9.47
C SER A 42 4.57 -10.91 10.37
N THR A 43 4.38 -9.85 11.18
CA THR A 43 3.19 -9.71 12.03
C THR A 43 2.63 -8.28 11.97
N PRO A 44 1.29 -8.11 12.07
CA PRO A 44 0.66 -6.79 12.01
C PRO A 44 1.23 -5.79 13.03
N ALA A 45 1.39 -6.22 14.28
CA ALA A 45 1.93 -5.37 15.35
C ALA A 45 3.38 -4.97 15.10
N ALA A 46 4.20 -5.87 14.54
CA ALA A 46 5.58 -5.54 14.19
C ALA A 46 5.67 -4.57 13.00
N VAL A 47 4.79 -4.69 12.00
CA VAL A 47 4.67 -3.72 10.91
C VAL A 47 4.24 -2.35 11.45
N CYS A 48 3.21 -2.32 12.30
CA CYS A 48 2.69 -1.07 12.88
C CYS A 48 3.71 -0.34 13.75
N LYS A 49 4.48 -1.08 14.56
CA LYS A 49 5.48 -0.52 15.47
C LYS A 49 6.85 -0.39 14.83
N GLN A 50 6.98 -0.70 13.55
CA GLN A 50 8.22 -0.51 12.84
C GLN A 50 8.59 0.98 12.84
N ALA A 51 9.83 1.26 13.21
CA ALA A 51 10.32 2.62 13.35
C ALA A 51 10.03 3.43 12.09
N TRP A 52 9.42 4.62 12.28
CA TRP A 52 9.17 5.62 11.23
C TRP A 52 8.17 5.22 10.13
N GLN A 53 7.53 4.05 10.23
CA GLN A 53 6.48 3.66 9.29
C GLN A 53 5.14 4.31 9.62
N PHE A 54 4.83 4.44 10.91
CA PHE A 54 3.60 5.03 11.42
C PHE A 54 3.97 5.98 12.55
N SER A 55 3.90 7.29 12.28
CA SER A 55 4.50 8.27 13.19
C SER A 55 3.79 8.33 14.53
N CYS A 56 2.51 7.93 14.56
CA CYS A 56 1.71 7.85 15.78
C CYS A 56 2.30 6.95 16.88
N TRP A 57 3.22 6.02 16.55
CA TRP A 57 3.93 5.18 17.53
C TRP A 57 5.26 5.75 18.03
N ASN A 58 5.76 6.84 17.44
CA ASN A 58 7.04 7.42 17.83
C ASN A 58 6.93 8.08 19.21
N GLN A 59 7.95 7.88 20.07
CA GLN A 59 7.94 8.31 21.47
C GLN A 59 7.73 9.83 21.67
N ASN A 60 8.16 10.63 20.68
CA ASN A 60 8.06 12.09 20.70
C ASN A 60 6.91 12.63 19.84
N ASP A 61 6.08 11.77 19.25
CA ASP A 61 4.93 12.21 18.46
C ASP A 61 3.75 12.55 19.41
N PRO A 62 3.18 13.77 19.33
CA PRO A 62 2.03 14.15 20.15
C PRO A 62 0.84 13.17 20.01
N ASN A 63 0.72 12.50 18.86
CA ASN A 63 -0.33 11.51 18.61
C ASN A 63 -0.18 10.22 19.43
N LEU A 64 1.00 9.93 20.00
CA LEU A 64 1.18 8.73 20.81
C LEU A 64 0.19 8.70 21.98
N SER A 65 0.08 9.81 22.71
CA SER A 65 -0.89 9.94 23.81
C SER A 65 -2.34 9.75 23.34
N ARG A 66 -2.66 10.26 22.14
CA ARG A 66 -3.98 10.16 21.51
C ARG A 66 -4.32 8.72 21.13
N ILE A 67 -3.39 7.96 20.55
CA ILE A 67 -3.66 6.57 20.17
C ILE A 67 -3.67 5.63 21.39
N MET A 68 -2.92 5.95 22.46
CA MET A 68 -2.93 5.18 23.70
C MET A 68 -4.23 5.37 24.49
N SER A 69 -4.85 6.56 24.42
CA SER A 69 -6.14 6.87 25.02
C SER A 69 -7.34 6.66 24.07
N ALA A 70 -7.13 6.02 22.92
CA ALA A 70 -8.16 5.82 21.90
C ALA A 70 -9.41 5.11 22.48
N SER A 71 -10.58 5.70 22.22
CA SER A 71 -11.87 5.23 22.71
C SER A 71 -13.02 5.84 21.88
N GLY A 72 -14.25 5.36 22.12
CA GLY A 72 -15.46 5.86 21.47
C GLY A 72 -15.73 5.25 20.10
N ALA A 73 -16.84 5.68 19.48
CA ALA A 73 -17.42 5.03 18.31
C ALA A 73 -16.48 4.93 17.09
N TRP A 74 -15.55 5.89 16.93
CA TRP A 74 -14.56 5.78 15.87
C TRP A 74 -13.54 4.67 16.15
N PHE A 75 -13.03 4.58 17.38
CA PHE A 75 -12.10 3.53 17.76
C PHE A 75 -12.75 2.15 17.70
N ASP A 76 -14.03 2.03 18.05
CA ASP A 76 -14.79 0.77 17.92
C ASP A 76 -14.84 0.29 16.45
N LYS A 77 -15.02 1.22 15.51
CA LYS A 77 -14.94 0.91 14.06
C LYS A 77 -13.53 0.48 13.66
N CYS A 78 -12.48 1.16 14.14
CA CYS A 78 -11.10 0.76 13.89
C CYS A 78 -10.83 -0.65 14.42
N CYS A 79 -11.36 -1.01 15.60
CA CYS A 79 -11.23 -2.34 16.18
C CYS A 79 -11.93 -3.41 15.32
N ALA A 80 -13.14 -3.12 14.82
CA ALA A 80 -13.86 -4.02 13.93
C ALA A 80 -13.11 -4.26 12.61
N ILE A 81 -12.57 -3.19 12.00
CA ILE A 81 -11.77 -3.27 10.77
C ILE A 81 -10.49 -4.07 11.01
N ALA A 82 -9.75 -3.76 12.09
CA ALA A 82 -8.52 -4.48 12.45
C ALA A 82 -8.77 -5.97 12.67
N LYS A 83 -9.88 -6.33 13.33
CA LYS A 83 -10.28 -7.72 13.53
C LYS A 83 -10.53 -8.43 12.20
N LEU A 84 -11.29 -7.82 11.30
CA LEU A 84 -11.54 -8.40 9.97
C LEU A 84 -10.24 -8.57 9.17
N ALA A 85 -9.32 -7.61 9.24
CA ALA A 85 -8.03 -7.67 8.55
C ALA A 85 -7.17 -8.83 9.06
N VAL A 86 -7.00 -8.96 10.39
CA VAL A 86 -6.20 -10.02 11.01
C VAL A 86 -6.81 -11.40 10.79
N GLU A 87 -8.14 -11.51 10.75
CA GLU A 87 -8.85 -12.76 10.43
C GLU A 87 -8.82 -13.12 8.93
N GLY A 88 -8.23 -12.28 8.07
CA GLY A 88 -8.20 -12.50 6.61
C GLY A 88 -9.56 -12.34 5.94
N ARG A 89 -10.48 -11.59 6.56
CA ARG A 89 -11.86 -11.37 6.12
C ARG A 89 -12.10 -9.97 5.55
N LEU A 90 -11.08 -9.13 5.53
CA LEU A 90 -11.13 -7.82 4.89
C LEU A 90 -10.67 -7.94 3.44
N GLU A 91 -11.48 -7.44 2.51
CA GLU A 91 -11.14 -7.40 1.09
C GLU A 91 -10.13 -6.27 0.80
N ASP A 92 -9.08 -6.57 0.01
CA ASP A 92 -8.08 -5.58 -0.37
C ASP A 92 -8.50 -4.78 -1.60
N GLN A 93 -8.97 -3.55 -1.38
CA GLN A 93 -9.32 -2.59 -2.43
C GLN A 93 -8.10 -1.86 -3.00
N THR A 94 -6.93 -1.99 -2.38
CA THR A 94 -5.74 -1.19 -2.68
C THR A 94 -4.85 -1.80 -3.76
N SER A 95 -5.28 -2.89 -4.39
CA SER A 95 -4.48 -3.62 -5.39
C SER A 95 -3.08 -3.95 -4.85
N THR A 96 -2.98 -4.52 -3.65
CA THR A 96 -1.72 -4.89 -2.97
C THR A 96 -0.83 -3.70 -2.61
N ALA A 97 -1.40 -2.53 -2.30
CA ALA A 97 -0.61 -1.36 -1.91
C ALA A 97 0.22 -1.64 -0.65
N THR A 98 1.45 -1.10 -0.63
CA THR A 98 2.36 -1.18 0.51
C THR A 98 2.74 0.20 1.04
N HIS A 99 2.38 1.26 0.32
CA HIS A 99 2.72 2.63 0.64
C HIS A 99 1.51 3.53 0.43
N TYR A 100 1.41 4.57 1.25
CA TYR A 100 0.41 5.61 1.09
C TYR A 100 0.96 6.95 1.55
N LEU A 101 0.30 8.03 1.14
CA LEU A 101 0.59 9.39 1.59
C LEU A 101 -0.65 10.27 1.50
N THR A 102 -0.66 11.37 2.25
CA THR A 102 -1.71 12.40 2.09
C THR A 102 -1.41 13.26 0.86
N ARG A 103 -2.46 13.79 0.23
CA ARG A 103 -2.30 14.70 -0.93
C ARG A 103 -1.37 15.89 -0.63
N ALA A 104 -1.39 16.38 0.62
CA ALA A 104 -0.61 17.53 1.07
C ALA A 104 0.91 17.30 1.03
N VAL A 105 1.36 16.05 1.21
CA VAL A 105 2.81 15.73 1.21
C VAL A 105 3.29 15.17 -0.13
N ARG A 106 2.39 14.85 -1.08
CA ARG A 106 2.75 14.22 -2.36
C ARG A 106 3.88 14.93 -3.09
N SER A 107 3.86 16.26 -3.16
CA SER A 107 4.89 17.05 -3.86
C SER A 107 6.26 16.99 -3.17
N LYS A 108 6.29 16.66 -1.88
CA LYS A 108 7.50 16.52 -1.06
C LYS A 108 7.99 15.08 -0.97
N THR A 109 7.16 14.11 -1.34
CA THR A 109 7.47 12.69 -1.25
C THR A 109 8.15 12.21 -2.53
N PHE A 110 9.48 12.03 -2.47
CA PHE A 110 10.27 11.67 -3.65
C PHE A 110 9.84 10.35 -4.29
N TRP A 111 9.62 9.30 -3.49
CA TRP A 111 9.28 7.98 -4.04
C TRP A 111 7.97 7.98 -4.81
N ALA A 112 7.07 8.95 -4.57
CA ALA A 112 5.78 9.08 -5.27
C ALA A 112 5.88 9.90 -6.57
N LYS A 113 7.02 10.53 -6.85
CA LYS A 113 7.19 11.39 -8.02
C LYS A 113 7.09 10.58 -9.31
N GLY A 114 6.20 11.01 -10.21
CA GLY A 114 5.97 10.35 -11.49
C GLY A 114 5.16 9.06 -11.41
N LYS A 115 4.69 8.67 -10.21
CA LYS A 115 3.85 7.49 -10.02
C LYS A 115 2.38 7.86 -9.96
N VAL A 116 1.55 6.95 -10.44
CA VAL A 116 0.09 7.02 -10.36
C VAL A 116 -0.36 6.14 -9.20
N PRO A 117 -1.17 6.65 -8.26
CA PRO A 117 -1.70 5.83 -7.19
C PRO A 117 -2.64 4.75 -7.75
N CYS A 118 -2.59 3.55 -7.16
CA CYS A 118 -3.45 2.43 -7.54
C CYS A 118 -4.83 2.50 -6.85
N PHE A 119 -4.96 3.29 -5.78
CA PHE A 119 -6.20 3.53 -5.07
C PHE A 119 -6.16 4.89 -4.36
N GLU A 120 -7.31 5.55 -4.19
CA GLU A 120 -7.41 6.86 -3.55
C GLU A 120 -8.64 6.93 -2.64
N THR A 121 -8.49 7.57 -1.48
CA THR A 121 -9.57 7.92 -0.55
C THR A 121 -9.61 9.43 -0.35
N ALA A 122 -10.51 9.91 0.52
CA ALA A 122 -10.52 11.31 0.91
C ALA A 122 -9.32 11.69 1.80
N GLY A 123 -8.65 10.71 2.42
CA GLY A 123 -7.46 10.90 3.24
C GLY A 123 -6.16 10.72 2.45
N HIS A 124 -6.03 9.59 1.74
CA HIS A 124 -4.75 9.10 1.25
C HIS A 124 -4.75 8.66 -0.22
N LEU A 125 -3.56 8.64 -0.78
CA LEU A 125 -3.21 8.07 -2.07
C LEU A 125 -2.36 6.82 -1.82
N PHE A 126 -2.71 5.69 -2.43
CA PHE A 126 -2.10 4.38 -2.19
C PHE A 126 -1.28 3.92 -3.39
N PHE A 127 -0.17 3.24 -3.14
CA PHE A 127 0.81 2.84 -4.15
C PHE A 127 1.29 1.40 -3.92
N ASN A 128 1.38 0.63 -5.00
CA ASN A 128 1.80 -0.79 -5.01
C ASN A 128 3.09 -1.05 -5.79
N ASP A 129 3.69 -0.01 -6.36
CA ASP A 129 4.89 -0.07 -7.20
C ASP A 129 6.14 0.48 -6.47
N ILE A 130 6.16 0.42 -5.14
CA ILE A 130 7.27 0.90 -4.31
C ILE A 130 8.07 -0.28 -3.78
N ASP A 131 9.27 -0.45 -4.32
CA ASP A 131 10.20 -1.51 -3.92
C ASP A 131 11.25 -0.97 -2.96
N THR A 132 10.85 -0.78 -1.71
CA THR A 132 11.76 -0.40 -0.62
C THR A 132 11.72 -1.46 0.48
N PRO A 133 12.88 -1.98 0.91
CA PRO A 133 12.92 -2.81 2.10
C PRO A 133 12.61 -1.99 3.36
N ALA A 134 12.10 -2.65 4.38
CA ALA A 134 11.91 -2.11 5.72
C ALA A 134 13.17 -1.34 6.20
N PRO A 135 13.05 -0.09 6.68
CA PRO A 135 14.18 0.57 7.32
C PRO A 135 14.62 -0.17 8.59
N ILE A 136 15.93 -0.35 8.73
CA ILE A 136 16.56 -1.06 9.85
C ILE A 136 16.97 -0.06 10.94
N SER A 137 17.18 1.21 10.58
CA SER A 137 17.52 2.31 11.49
C SER A 137 16.71 3.59 11.21
N ALA A 138 16.78 4.55 12.14
CA ALA A 138 16.19 5.88 11.94
C ALA A 138 16.82 6.65 10.78
N LYS A 139 18.12 6.43 10.53
CA LYS A 139 18.81 6.97 9.38
C LYS A 139 18.26 6.36 8.08
N ASP A 140 18.09 5.04 8.03
CA ASP A 140 17.56 4.38 6.83
C ASP A 140 16.15 4.86 6.51
N ALA A 141 15.31 5.06 7.53
CA ALA A 141 13.98 5.62 7.34
C ALA A 141 14.02 7.06 6.81
N LEU A 142 14.92 7.90 7.32
CA LEU A 142 15.09 9.27 6.85
C LEU A 142 15.67 9.32 5.43
N ASP A 143 16.59 8.41 5.10
CA ASP A 143 17.19 8.30 3.77
C ASP A 143 16.16 7.79 2.74
N GLN A 144 15.22 6.93 3.13
CA GLN A 144 14.04 6.58 2.32
C GLN A 144 13.10 7.77 2.05
N GLN A 145 13.07 8.77 2.95
CA GLN A 145 12.34 10.03 2.74
C GLN A 145 13.10 11.03 1.84
N ARG A 146 14.40 10.83 1.60
CA ARG A 146 15.27 11.72 0.79
C ARG A 146 15.43 11.21 -0.66
N PRO A 147 15.73 12.08 -1.65
CA PRO A 147 15.70 11.70 -3.07
C PRO A 147 16.74 10.65 -3.49
N LEU A 148 16.29 9.53 -4.07
CA LEU A 148 17.11 8.49 -4.71
C LEU A 148 17.57 8.93 -6.12
N SER A 149 18.25 10.08 -6.25
CA SER A 149 18.79 10.52 -7.55
C SER A 149 19.87 9.60 -8.14
N GLN A 150 20.11 8.40 -7.57
CA GLN A 150 21.18 7.48 -7.94
C GLN A 150 20.78 5.99 -8.07
N SER A 151 19.51 5.60 -7.98
CA SER A 151 19.16 4.17 -8.09
C SER A 151 18.92 3.69 -9.54
N ARG A 152 19.59 2.59 -9.90
CA ARG A 152 19.68 1.99 -11.25
C ARG A 152 18.34 1.49 -11.83
N THR A 153 17.27 1.42 -11.03
CA THR A 153 15.93 0.98 -11.41
C THR A 153 15.27 1.90 -12.46
N ILE A 154 15.67 3.17 -12.52
CA ILE A 154 15.09 4.17 -13.45
C ILE A 154 15.42 3.87 -14.92
N LYS A 155 16.50 3.14 -15.22
CA LYS A 155 16.85 2.80 -16.62
C LYS A 155 15.96 1.73 -17.26
N GLY A 156 15.16 0.98 -16.47
CA GLY A 156 14.25 -0.05 -17.00
C GLY A 156 12.82 0.43 -17.28
N ALA A 157 12.36 1.47 -16.58
CA ALA A 157 10.96 1.91 -16.60
C ALA A 157 10.59 2.78 -17.82
N SER A 158 11.56 3.33 -18.55
CA SER A 158 11.29 4.19 -19.72
C SER A 158 10.73 3.45 -20.94
N VAL A 159 10.67 2.11 -20.92
CA VAL A 159 10.12 1.31 -22.02
C VAL A 159 8.66 0.89 -21.77
N ALA A 160 8.21 0.85 -20.50
CA ALA A 160 6.87 0.39 -20.13
C ALA A 160 5.82 1.54 -20.03
N GLY A 161 6.16 2.74 -20.51
CA GLY A 161 5.39 3.97 -20.32
C GLY A 161 4.12 4.12 -21.16
N VAL A 162 3.62 3.07 -21.81
CA VAL A 162 2.31 3.08 -22.47
C VAL A 162 1.66 1.71 -22.17
N MET A 163 0.43 1.72 -21.63
CA MET A 163 -0.46 0.55 -21.35
C MET A 163 -0.58 0.02 -19.91
N ALA A 164 -0.40 0.85 -18.88
CA ALA A 164 -0.81 0.48 -17.52
C ALA A 164 -2.30 0.81 -17.27
N VAL A 165 -3.20 -0.01 -17.82
CA VAL A 165 -4.56 -0.17 -17.27
C VAL A 165 -4.71 -1.65 -16.94
N VAL A 166 -5.35 -1.94 -15.81
CA VAL A 166 -5.66 -3.26 -15.23
C VAL A 166 -4.63 -3.78 -14.22
N GLY A 167 -4.82 -3.37 -12.96
CA GLY A 167 -4.37 -4.12 -11.78
C GLY A 167 -5.28 -5.34 -11.53
N PRO A 168 -4.85 -6.31 -10.71
CA PRO A 168 -5.54 -7.57 -10.54
C PRO A 168 -6.75 -7.42 -9.60
N VAL A 169 -7.93 -7.20 -10.18
CA VAL A 169 -9.18 -7.64 -9.57
C VAL A 169 -9.90 -8.45 -10.63
N ALA A 170 -9.85 -9.78 -10.52
CA ALA A 170 -10.57 -10.70 -11.41
C ALA A 170 -12.10 -10.57 -11.29
N ALA A 171 -12.61 -9.66 -10.46
CA ALA A 171 -14.03 -9.51 -10.18
C ALA A 171 -14.74 -8.44 -11.02
N ASP A 172 -14.06 -7.52 -11.72
CA ASP A 172 -14.81 -6.50 -12.47
C ASP A 172 -14.11 -5.94 -13.73
N VAL A 173 -13.48 -6.83 -14.50
CA VAL A 173 -13.04 -6.51 -15.87
C VAL A 173 -14.25 -6.10 -16.74
N SER A 174 -15.45 -6.59 -16.43
CA SER A 174 -16.69 -6.29 -17.17
C SER A 174 -17.04 -4.80 -17.14
N SER A 175 -17.12 -4.18 -15.96
CA SER A 175 -17.54 -2.77 -15.83
C SER A 175 -16.54 -1.78 -16.45
N THR A 176 -15.26 -2.10 -16.44
CA THR A 176 -14.22 -1.30 -17.11
C THR A 176 -14.27 -1.46 -18.64
N LEU A 177 -14.61 -2.65 -19.15
CA LEU A 177 -14.77 -2.91 -20.58
C LEU A 177 -16.07 -2.32 -21.15
N GLU A 178 -17.12 -2.16 -20.33
CA GLU A 178 -18.38 -1.51 -20.71
C GLU A 178 -18.17 -0.03 -21.10
N GLN A 179 -17.25 0.67 -20.43
CA GLN A 179 -16.86 2.04 -20.78
C GLN A 179 -16.26 2.14 -22.21
N TYR A 180 -15.79 1.02 -22.76
CA TYR A 180 -15.20 0.91 -24.10
C TYR A 180 -16.02 -0.01 -25.01
N ALA A 181 -17.34 -0.08 -24.82
CA ALA A 181 -18.24 -0.93 -25.60
C ALA A 181 -18.09 -0.78 -27.13
N TYR A 182 -17.64 0.39 -27.60
CA TYR A 182 -17.39 0.70 -29.02
C TYR A 182 -16.13 0.06 -29.63
N LEU A 183 -15.20 -0.44 -28.82
CA LEU A 183 -14.02 -1.15 -29.31
C LEU A 183 -14.37 -2.59 -29.68
N SER A 184 -13.73 -3.12 -30.73
CA SER A 184 -13.92 -4.52 -31.10
C SER A 184 -13.46 -5.45 -29.97
N ASP A 185 -14.11 -6.60 -29.84
CA ASP A 185 -13.78 -7.57 -28.78
C ASP A 185 -12.32 -8.03 -28.87
N VAL A 186 -11.74 -8.03 -30.08
CA VAL A 186 -10.31 -8.28 -30.29
C VAL A 186 -9.42 -7.26 -29.57
N ILE A 187 -9.79 -5.98 -29.58
CA ILE A 187 -9.05 -4.92 -28.89
C ILE A 187 -9.22 -5.05 -27.38
N LYS A 188 -10.45 -5.31 -26.90
CA LYS A 188 -10.75 -5.53 -25.48
C LYS A 188 -9.93 -6.70 -24.92
N TRP A 189 -9.98 -7.85 -25.58
CA TRP A 189 -9.22 -9.04 -25.20
C TRP A 189 -7.71 -8.86 -25.38
N GLY A 190 -7.26 -8.10 -26.38
CA GLY A 190 -5.86 -7.71 -26.55
C GLY A 190 -5.32 -6.93 -25.34
N CYS A 191 -6.08 -5.96 -24.82
CA CYS A 191 -5.71 -5.20 -23.62
C CYS A 191 -5.63 -6.09 -22.38
N VAL A 192 -6.59 -7.01 -22.20
CA VAL A 192 -6.58 -7.96 -21.06
C VAL A 192 -5.36 -8.88 -21.12
N VAL A 193 -5.03 -9.42 -22.30
CA VAL A 193 -3.85 -10.28 -22.49
C VAL A 193 -2.56 -9.50 -22.22
N LEU A 194 -2.43 -8.27 -22.72
CA LEU A 194 -1.27 -7.42 -22.46
C LEU A 194 -1.12 -7.08 -20.97
N GLY A 195 -2.22 -6.77 -20.28
CA GLY A 195 -2.24 -6.53 -18.83
C GLY A 195 -1.81 -7.78 -18.03
N ALA A 196 -2.33 -8.96 -18.40
CA ALA A 196 -1.95 -10.23 -17.78
C ALA A 196 -0.46 -10.57 -18.00
N ILE A 197 0.07 -10.31 -19.20
CA ILE A 197 1.51 -10.46 -19.51
C ILE A 197 2.34 -9.50 -18.66
N GLY A 198 1.92 -8.24 -18.53
CA GLY A 198 2.60 -7.23 -17.71
C GLY A 198 2.64 -7.61 -16.22
N ALA A 199 1.49 -8.04 -15.67
CA ALA A 199 1.39 -8.52 -14.30
C ALA A 199 2.24 -9.79 -14.08
N GLY A 200 2.16 -10.75 -15.01
CA GLY A 200 2.97 -11.97 -14.99
C GLY A 200 4.47 -11.69 -15.06
N TRP A 201 4.89 -10.74 -15.90
CA TRP A 201 6.29 -10.30 -15.99
C TRP A 201 6.77 -9.64 -14.70
N ALA A 202 5.97 -8.76 -14.10
CA ALA A 202 6.32 -8.11 -12.84
C ALA A 202 6.50 -9.14 -11.70
N ILE A 203 5.60 -10.13 -11.64
CA ILE A 203 5.69 -11.25 -10.69
C ILE A 203 6.95 -12.08 -10.96
N TYR A 204 7.20 -12.46 -12.23
CA TYR A 204 8.37 -13.23 -12.62
C TYR A 204 9.68 -12.51 -12.30
N ALA A 205 9.82 -11.24 -12.69
CA ALA A 205 10.99 -10.42 -12.43
C ALA A 205 11.30 -10.37 -10.94
N ARG A 206 10.26 -10.18 -10.11
CA ARG A 206 10.39 -10.14 -8.66
C ARG A 206 10.75 -11.50 -8.04
N LEU A 207 10.28 -12.61 -8.60
CA LEU A 207 10.68 -13.96 -8.18
C LEU A 207 12.13 -14.29 -8.59
N ASN A 208 12.55 -13.85 -9.78
CA ASN A 208 13.91 -14.03 -10.28
C ASN A 208 14.92 -13.19 -9.48
N ASP A 209 14.58 -11.96 -9.12
CA ASP A 209 15.45 -11.12 -8.30
C ASP A 209 15.58 -11.66 -6.87
N ARG A 210 14.51 -12.26 -6.32
CA ARG A 210 14.54 -13.06 -5.06
C ARG A 210 15.47 -14.27 -5.14
N ALA A 211 15.46 -15.00 -6.26
CA ALA A 211 16.34 -16.16 -6.45
C ALA A 211 17.84 -15.76 -6.52
N LYS A 212 18.12 -14.51 -6.89
CA LYS A 212 19.48 -13.96 -7.01
C LYS A 212 19.92 -13.13 -5.80
N GLY A 213 19.07 -12.98 -4.78
CA GLY A 213 19.37 -12.19 -3.58
C GLY A 213 19.55 -10.69 -3.84
N LEU A 214 18.93 -10.17 -4.91
CA LEU A 214 19.03 -8.76 -5.29
C LEU A 214 17.93 -7.89 -4.64
N VAL A 215 16.91 -8.52 -4.03
CA VAL A 215 15.81 -7.93 -3.24
C VAL A 215 15.28 -8.94 -2.24
#